data_AF-A0A6J1QFR1-F1
#
_entry.id   AF-A0A6J1QFR1-F1
#
_cell.length_a   1.000
_cell.length_b   1.000
_cell.length_c   1.000
_cell.angle_alpha   90.00
_cell.angle_beta   90.00
_cell.angle_gamma   90.00
#
_symmetry.space_group_name_H-M   'P 1'
#
loop_
_entity.id
_entity.type
_entity.pdbx_description
1 polymer ?
#
loop_
_entity_poly.entity_id
_entity_poly.type
_entity_poly.pdbx_seq_one_letter_code
_entity_poly.pdbx_strand_id
1 'polypeptide(L)'
;MTTDPERAANTSGTESVEDEDDNHRKILNSNDVLAALRGGGITAPGFAEQMQSLPAPVKRRVKALKQLQLVTTNIEAKFYEEVHALECEYYKMCAPLYQKRNDIISGTYEPTDEQCAWESDDEEETLTNYMKEKAKIEDTVEIKDEATENEDDIKGIPDFWLTIFKNVSSLSEMVQEHDEPILKHLHDIKVKFLPSNPMGFILEFYFTPNEYFSNSVLTKEYIMKCTPDKNDPFSFEGPEIYKCKGCVIDWKKGKNVTIKTIKKNQKHKSRGSMRTSTNW
;
A
#
# COMPACT_ATOMS: atom_id res chain seq x y z
N MET A 1 -34.23 25.30 -65.59
CA MET A 1 -33.13 26.06 -66.22
C MET A 1 -32.34 26.68 -65.07
N THR A 2 -31.27 26.00 -64.62
CA THR A 2 -29.84 26.34 -64.90
C THR A 2 -29.47 27.69 -64.26
N THR A 3 -28.52 27.88 -63.35
CA THR A 3 -27.24 27.20 -62.99
C THR A 3 -26.68 27.88 -61.72
N ASP A 4 -25.93 27.15 -60.89
CA ASP A 4 -25.02 27.59 -59.80
C ASP A 4 -23.67 28.16 -60.37
N PRO A 5 -22.61 28.59 -59.61
CA PRO A 5 -22.44 29.02 -58.20
C PRO A 5 -21.42 30.21 -57.98
N GLU A 6 -21.04 30.44 -56.70
CA GLU A 6 -19.74 30.95 -56.15
C GLU A 6 -19.55 32.40 -55.60
N ARG A 7 -19.51 32.47 -54.25
CA ARG A 7 -18.43 32.92 -53.35
C ARG A 7 -17.79 34.32 -53.51
N ALA A 8 -17.90 35.14 -52.45
CA ALA A 8 -16.96 36.24 -52.17
C ALA A 8 -16.64 36.34 -50.67
N ALA A 9 -15.34 36.50 -50.39
CA ALA A 9 -14.72 36.55 -49.07
C ALA A 9 -14.63 37.99 -48.51
N ASN A 10 -14.57 38.07 -47.18
CA ASN A 10 -14.55 39.29 -46.38
C ASN A 10 -13.19 40.01 -46.39
N THR A 11 -13.23 41.34 -46.34
CA THR A 11 -12.10 42.28 -46.39
C THR A 11 -11.54 42.64 -45.02
N SER A 12 -10.24 42.97 -45.02
CA SER A 12 -9.38 43.45 -43.95
C SER A 12 -9.65 44.93 -43.57
N GLY A 13 -9.37 45.30 -42.31
CA GLY A 13 -9.20 46.69 -41.89
C GLY A 13 -8.94 46.84 -40.38
N THR A 14 -7.66 46.99 -40.02
CA THR A 14 -7.11 47.31 -38.70
C THR A 14 -7.36 48.76 -38.28
N GLU A 15 -7.66 49.03 -37.00
CA GLU A 15 -7.08 50.18 -36.29
C GLU A 15 -7.09 49.94 -34.77
N SER A 16 -5.97 50.28 -34.16
CA SER A 16 -5.64 50.10 -32.74
C SER A 16 -5.77 51.43 -32.02
N VAL A 17 -6.40 51.42 -30.85
CA VAL A 17 -6.26 52.48 -29.85
C VAL A 17 -6.10 51.77 -28.50
N GLU A 18 -4.87 51.76 -28.01
CA GLU A 18 -4.57 51.54 -26.60
C GLU A 18 -4.81 52.86 -25.88
N ASP A 19 -5.56 52.84 -24.78
CA ASP A 19 -5.36 53.76 -23.66
C ASP A 19 -5.90 53.13 -22.37
N GLU A 20 -4.92 52.69 -21.58
CA GLU A 20 -4.83 52.58 -20.13
C GLU A 20 -6.10 52.74 -19.28
N ASP A 21 -6.52 51.64 -18.65
CA ASP A 21 -7.03 51.69 -17.28
C ASP A 21 -6.67 50.37 -16.56
N ASP A 22 -5.39 50.23 -16.25
CA ASP A 22 -4.81 49.09 -15.52
C ASP A 22 -5.16 49.17 -14.03
N ASN A 23 -6.44 49.04 -13.71
CA ASN A 23 -6.87 48.76 -12.35
C ASN A 23 -6.75 47.24 -12.14
N HIS A 24 -5.57 46.80 -11.70
CA HIS A 24 -5.22 45.47 -11.22
C HIS A 24 -6.23 44.91 -10.20
N ARG A 25 -7.42 44.51 -10.66
CA ARG A 25 -8.20 43.47 -10.01
C ARG A 25 -7.61 42.17 -10.48
N LYS A 26 -6.60 41.65 -9.76
CA LYS A 26 -6.31 40.22 -9.74
C LYS A 26 -7.55 39.52 -9.18
N ILE A 27 -8.55 39.33 -10.03
CA ILE A 27 -9.71 38.50 -9.76
C ILE A 27 -9.14 37.13 -9.48
N LEU A 28 -9.26 36.69 -8.24
CA LEU A 28 -8.94 35.32 -7.86
C LEU A 28 -9.69 34.39 -8.81
N ASN A 29 -8.95 33.56 -9.54
CA ASN A 29 -9.55 32.52 -10.35
C ASN A 29 -10.37 31.61 -9.42
N SER A 30 -11.61 31.30 -9.81
CA SER A 30 -12.52 30.50 -8.98
C SER A 30 -11.94 29.13 -8.63
N ASN A 31 -11.11 28.57 -9.52
CA ASN A 31 -10.40 27.31 -9.29
C ASN A 31 -9.33 27.44 -8.19
N ASP A 32 -8.61 28.56 -8.13
CA ASP A 32 -7.57 28.80 -7.12
C ASP A 32 -8.18 29.00 -5.73
N VAL A 33 -9.34 29.65 -5.66
CA VAL A 33 -10.09 29.80 -4.39
C VAL A 33 -10.59 28.46 -3.89
N LEU A 34 -11.14 27.62 -4.77
CA LEU A 34 -11.62 26.28 -4.40
C LEU A 34 -10.47 25.36 -3.98
N ALA A 35 -9.33 25.40 -4.66
CA ALA A 35 -8.14 24.64 -4.28
C ALA A 35 -7.57 25.12 -2.93
N ALA A 36 -7.51 26.43 -2.70
CA ALA A 36 -7.07 27.00 -1.41
C ALA A 36 -8.06 26.70 -0.26
N LEU A 37 -9.34 26.46 -0.56
CA LEU A 37 -10.34 26.03 0.42
C LEU A 37 -10.23 24.54 0.77
N ARG A 38 -9.81 23.68 -0.17
CA ARG A 38 -9.82 22.21 0.00
C ARG A 38 -8.54 21.57 0.51
N GLY A 39 -7.39 22.26 0.50
CA GLY A 39 -6.14 21.63 0.95
C GLY A 39 -4.89 22.51 0.94
N GLY A 40 -4.91 23.68 0.27
CA GLY A 40 -3.74 24.57 0.23
C GLY A 40 -3.51 25.42 1.50
N GLY A 41 -4.43 25.37 2.47
CA GLY A 41 -4.43 26.27 3.62
C GLY A 41 -4.37 27.75 3.21
N ILE A 42 -4.16 28.63 4.19
CA ILE A 42 -3.71 30.02 3.93
C ILE A 42 -2.18 30.03 3.64
N THR A 43 -1.55 28.85 3.59
CA THR A 43 -0.11 28.63 3.65
C THR A 43 0.56 28.56 2.28
N ALA A 44 -0.21 28.50 1.18
CA ALA A 44 0.33 28.73 -0.15
C ALA A 44 1.01 30.13 -0.21
N PRO A 45 2.30 30.21 -0.60
CA PRO A 45 3.03 31.48 -0.66
C PRO A 45 2.25 32.52 -1.48
N GLY A 46 1.98 33.68 -0.88
CA GLY A 46 1.22 34.77 -1.50
C GLY A 46 -0.30 34.74 -1.30
N PHE A 47 -0.92 33.61 -0.92
CA PHE A 47 -2.36 33.56 -0.67
C PHE A 47 -2.76 34.30 0.61
N ALA A 48 -1.92 34.28 1.65
CA ALA A 48 -2.13 35.04 2.88
C ALA A 48 -2.14 36.56 2.62
N GLU A 49 -1.18 37.06 1.84
CA GLU A 49 -1.08 38.47 1.45
C GLU A 49 -2.23 38.88 0.54
N GLN A 50 -2.61 38.02 -0.40
CA GLN A 50 -3.78 38.21 -1.26
C GLN A 50 -5.08 38.22 -0.46
N MET A 51 -5.22 37.37 0.57
CA MET A 51 -6.37 37.40 1.48
C MET A 51 -6.44 38.71 2.28
N GLN A 52 -5.28 39.25 2.68
CA GLN A 52 -5.19 40.53 3.40
C GLN A 52 -5.56 41.72 2.52
N SER A 53 -5.27 41.68 1.21
CA SER A 53 -5.63 42.76 0.28
C SER A 53 -7.11 42.78 -0.12
N LEU A 54 -7.88 41.73 0.19
CA LEU A 54 -9.32 41.68 -0.16
C LEU A 54 -10.18 42.68 0.65
N PRO A 55 -11.21 43.28 0.03
CA PRO A 55 -12.21 44.09 0.73
C PRO A 55 -12.92 43.32 1.84
N ALA A 56 -13.32 44.01 2.91
CA ALA A 56 -14.00 43.39 4.06
C ALA A 56 -15.26 42.56 3.70
N PRO A 57 -16.13 43.00 2.76
CA PRO A 57 -17.27 42.17 2.33
C PRO A 57 -16.84 40.86 1.67
N VAL A 58 -15.74 40.86 0.93
CA VAL A 58 -15.20 39.66 0.26
C VAL A 58 -14.59 38.71 1.29
N LYS A 59 -13.79 39.22 2.25
CA LYS A 59 -13.27 38.42 3.38
C LYS A 59 -14.39 37.73 4.16
N ARG A 60 -15.52 38.41 4.40
CA ARG A 60 -16.68 37.83 5.07
C ARG A 60 -17.28 36.66 4.27
N ARG A 61 -17.41 36.80 2.94
CA ARG A 61 -17.88 35.72 2.05
C ARG A 61 -16.93 34.54 2.06
N VAL A 62 -15.62 34.75 1.97
CA VAL A 62 -14.62 33.68 2.04
C VAL A 62 -14.68 32.93 3.38
N LYS A 63 -14.83 33.64 4.51
CA LYS A 63 -15.03 32.99 5.82
C LYS A 63 -16.30 32.14 5.86
N ALA A 64 -17.39 32.61 5.27
CA ALA A 64 -18.62 31.81 5.15
C ALA A 64 -18.41 30.56 4.29
N LEU A 65 -17.68 30.67 3.17
CA LEU A 65 -17.32 29.52 2.33
C LEU A 65 -16.44 28.51 3.08
N LYS A 66 -15.49 28.96 3.91
CA LYS A 66 -14.70 28.07 4.78
C LYS A 66 -15.57 27.29 5.77
N GLN A 67 -16.59 27.92 6.33
CA GLN A 67 -17.53 27.22 7.21
C GLN A 67 -18.32 26.14 6.46
N LEU A 68 -18.76 26.43 5.23
CA LEU A 68 -19.42 25.43 4.39
C LEU A 68 -18.47 24.27 4.03
N GLN A 69 -17.23 24.59 3.68
CA GLN A 69 -16.21 23.58 3.39
C GLN A 69 -15.94 22.69 4.60
N LEU A 70 -15.90 23.24 5.82
CA LEU A 70 -15.75 22.45 7.04
C LEU A 70 -16.93 21.48 7.22
N VAL A 71 -18.16 21.91 6.91
CA VAL A 71 -19.33 21.02 6.94
C VAL A 71 -19.16 19.91 5.91
N THR A 72 -18.73 20.21 4.69
CA THR A 72 -18.43 19.21 3.65
C THR A 72 -17.40 18.20 4.14
N THR A 73 -16.29 18.67 4.71
CA THR A 73 -15.22 17.79 5.22
C THR A 73 -15.69 16.89 6.36
N ASN A 74 -16.59 17.35 7.24
CA ASN A 74 -17.20 16.49 8.25
C ASN A 74 -18.14 15.42 7.65
N ILE A 75 -18.82 15.73 6.54
CA ILE A 75 -19.64 14.75 5.82
C ILE A 75 -18.74 13.72 5.12
N GLU A 76 -17.65 14.15 4.50
CA GLU A 76 -16.64 13.27 3.89
C GLU A 76 -16.02 12.32 4.94
N ALA A 77 -15.71 12.83 6.14
CA ALA A 77 -15.24 12.00 7.25
C ALA A 77 -16.24 10.89 7.61
N LYS A 78 -17.53 11.22 7.72
CA LYS A 78 -18.59 10.23 7.96
C LYS A 78 -18.73 9.23 6.81
N PHE A 79 -18.59 9.68 5.57
CA PHE A 79 -18.61 8.80 4.40
C PHE A 79 -17.52 7.73 4.50
N TYR A 80 -16.29 8.12 4.84
CA TYR A 80 -15.19 7.17 5.01
C TYR A 80 -15.38 6.22 6.20
N GLU A 81 -16.02 6.66 7.30
CA GLU A 81 -16.42 5.77 8.39
C GLU A 81 -17.40 4.69 7.92
N GLU A 82 -18.39 5.06 7.09
CA GLU A 82 -19.35 4.12 6.52
C GLU A 82 -18.70 3.18 5.49
N VAL A 83 -17.73 3.66 4.69
CA VAL A 83 -16.93 2.81 3.78
C VAL A 83 -16.14 1.77 4.57
N HIS A 84 -15.43 2.14 5.64
CA HIS A 84 -14.70 1.18 6.48
C HIS A 84 -15.64 0.14 7.10
N ALA A 85 -16.81 0.56 7.57
CA ALA A 85 -17.83 -0.37 8.08
C ALA A 85 -18.29 -1.34 6.97
N LEU A 86 -18.46 -0.86 5.75
CA LEU A 86 -18.80 -1.69 4.59
C LEU A 86 -17.68 -2.69 4.27
N GLU A 87 -16.43 -2.25 4.23
CA GLU A 87 -15.25 -3.13 4.05
C GLU A 87 -15.22 -4.24 5.11
N CYS A 88 -15.51 -3.90 6.37
CA CYS A 88 -15.61 -4.89 7.44
C CYS A 88 -16.71 -5.94 7.17
N GLU A 89 -17.87 -5.55 6.65
CA GLU A 89 -18.96 -6.48 6.33
C GLU A 89 -18.61 -7.39 5.15
N TYR A 90 -18.06 -6.82 4.06
CA TYR A 90 -17.65 -7.62 2.90
C TYR A 90 -16.50 -8.56 3.24
N TYR A 91 -15.57 -8.15 4.10
CA TYR A 91 -14.50 -9.03 4.56
C TYR A 91 -15.04 -10.28 5.27
N LYS A 92 -16.13 -10.17 6.04
CA LYS A 92 -16.78 -11.36 6.65
C LYS A 92 -17.29 -12.34 5.60
N MET A 93 -17.73 -11.86 4.43
CA MET A 93 -18.16 -12.71 3.33
C MET A 93 -16.98 -13.38 2.62
N CYS A 94 -15.83 -12.69 2.54
CA CYS A 94 -14.60 -13.24 1.98
C CYS A 94 -13.87 -14.20 2.94
N ALA A 95 -14.03 -14.04 4.26
CA ALA A 95 -13.30 -14.81 5.26
C ALA A 95 -13.42 -16.35 5.10
N PRO A 96 -14.61 -16.93 4.82
CA PRO A 96 -14.73 -18.36 4.51
C PRO A 96 -13.93 -18.78 3.26
N LEU A 97 -13.84 -17.91 2.25
CA LEU A 97 -13.07 -18.18 1.03
C LEU A 97 -11.57 -18.17 1.33
N TYR A 98 -11.10 -17.22 2.16
CA TYR A 98 -9.70 -17.20 2.59
C TYR A 98 -9.33 -18.39 3.46
N GLN A 99 -10.26 -18.88 4.29
CA GLN A 99 -10.04 -20.12 5.03
C GLN A 99 -9.91 -21.31 4.07
N LYS A 100 -10.81 -21.46 3.10
CA LYS A 100 -10.68 -22.50 2.07
C LYS A 100 -9.37 -22.41 1.29
N ARG A 101 -8.95 -21.20 0.91
CA ARG A 101 -7.66 -20.94 0.27
C ARG A 101 -6.51 -21.45 1.14
N ASN A 102 -6.52 -21.14 2.44
CA ASN A 102 -5.53 -21.66 3.37
C ASN A 102 -5.55 -23.19 3.47
N ASP A 103 -6.74 -23.80 3.45
CA ASP A 103 -6.87 -25.26 3.52
C ASP A 103 -6.24 -25.94 2.29
N ILE A 104 -6.38 -25.33 1.10
CA ILE A 104 -5.73 -25.76 -0.15
C ILE A 104 -4.22 -25.53 -0.09
N ILE A 105 -3.78 -24.30 0.23
CA ILE A 105 -2.34 -23.96 0.33
C ILE A 105 -1.61 -24.89 1.30
N SER A 106 -2.24 -25.26 2.41
CA SER A 106 -1.65 -26.15 3.42
C SER A 106 -1.76 -27.64 3.08
N GLY A 107 -2.48 -28.01 2.01
CA GLY A 107 -2.74 -29.40 1.64
C GLY A 107 -3.59 -30.15 2.67
N THR A 108 -4.46 -29.43 3.40
CA THR A 108 -5.45 -30.05 4.30
C THR A 108 -6.76 -30.36 3.58
N TYR A 109 -7.01 -29.68 2.46
CA TYR A 109 -8.11 -29.95 1.55
C TYR A 109 -7.58 -30.07 0.13
N GLU A 110 -7.94 -31.17 -0.54
CA GLU A 110 -7.65 -31.37 -1.96
C GLU A 110 -8.87 -30.91 -2.78
N PRO A 111 -8.70 -29.96 -3.73
CA PRO A 111 -9.77 -29.51 -4.61
C PRO A 111 -10.33 -30.65 -5.49
N THR A 112 -11.62 -30.56 -5.85
CA THR A 112 -12.20 -31.49 -6.85
C THR A 112 -11.93 -31.01 -8.27
N ASP A 113 -12.02 -31.92 -9.25
CA ASP A 113 -11.84 -31.59 -10.66
C ASP A 113 -12.74 -30.42 -11.11
N GLU A 114 -13.98 -30.35 -10.62
CA GLU A 114 -14.90 -29.24 -10.94
C GLU A 114 -14.48 -27.90 -10.33
N GLN A 115 -13.75 -27.91 -9.21
CA GLN A 115 -13.22 -26.70 -8.58
C GLN A 115 -11.94 -26.20 -9.25
N CYS A 116 -11.22 -27.09 -9.93
CA CYS A 116 -10.05 -26.75 -10.73
C CYS A 116 -10.42 -26.24 -12.13
N ALA A 117 -11.63 -26.52 -12.62
CA ALA A 117 -12.10 -26.05 -13.91
C ALA A 117 -12.24 -24.51 -13.91
N TRP A 118 -11.45 -23.83 -14.75
CA TRP A 118 -11.46 -22.37 -14.89
C TRP A 118 -11.73 -21.97 -16.36
N GLU A 119 -12.56 -20.95 -16.58
CA GLU A 119 -13.08 -20.61 -17.92
C GLU A 119 -12.01 -20.05 -18.90
N SER A 120 -10.77 -19.82 -18.46
CA SER A 120 -9.68 -19.25 -19.27
C SER A 120 -8.51 -20.20 -19.53
N ASP A 121 -8.76 -21.51 -19.65
CA ASP A 121 -7.74 -22.53 -19.99
C ASP A 121 -6.98 -22.26 -21.30
N ASP A 122 -7.34 -21.25 -22.11
CA ASP A 122 -6.50 -20.70 -23.18
C ASP A 122 -5.11 -20.21 -22.67
N GLU A 123 -4.99 -19.89 -21.37
CA GLU A 123 -3.72 -19.52 -20.72
C GLU A 123 -2.84 -20.74 -20.36
N GLU A 124 -3.41 -21.95 -20.21
CA GLU A 124 -2.61 -23.16 -19.95
C GLU A 124 -1.62 -23.44 -21.08
N GLU A 125 -2.00 -23.19 -22.33
CA GLU A 125 -1.13 -23.33 -23.50
C GLU A 125 0.04 -22.34 -23.44
N THR A 126 -0.19 -21.11 -22.97
CA THR A 126 0.87 -20.11 -22.79
C THR A 126 1.82 -20.46 -21.66
N LEU A 127 1.31 -20.97 -20.53
CA LEU A 127 2.12 -21.38 -19.39
C LEU A 127 2.94 -22.64 -19.71
N THR A 128 2.34 -23.64 -20.37
CA THR A 128 3.08 -24.84 -20.82
C THR A 128 4.14 -24.50 -21.87
N ASN A 129 3.88 -23.55 -22.76
CA ASN A 129 4.89 -23.06 -23.70
C ASN A 129 6.03 -22.31 -22.99
N TYR A 130 5.72 -21.46 -22.00
CA TYR A 130 6.72 -20.78 -21.18
C TYR A 130 7.57 -21.76 -20.36
N MET A 131 6.97 -22.79 -19.75
CA MET A 131 7.68 -23.84 -19.02
C MET A 131 8.57 -24.67 -19.95
N LYS A 132 8.11 -25.00 -21.16
CA LYS A 132 8.93 -25.68 -22.18
C LYS A 132 10.09 -24.82 -22.66
N GLU A 133 9.93 -23.51 -22.78
CA GLU A 133 11.04 -22.60 -23.13
C GLU A 133 12.05 -22.46 -21.99
N LYS A 134 11.58 -22.33 -20.75
CA LYS A 134 12.46 -22.24 -19.57
C LYS A 134 13.27 -23.53 -19.36
N ALA A 135 12.67 -24.71 -19.53
CA ALA A 135 13.37 -25.99 -19.46
C ALA A 135 14.44 -26.13 -20.56
N LYS A 136 14.17 -25.64 -21.78
CA LYS A 136 15.17 -25.61 -22.88
C LYS A 136 16.35 -24.67 -22.61
N ILE A 137 16.17 -23.64 -21.78
CA ILE A 137 17.22 -22.72 -21.37
C ILE A 137 18.05 -23.32 -20.24
N GLU A 138 17.40 -23.98 -19.26
CA GLU A 138 18.07 -24.64 -18.13
C GLU A 138 18.90 -25.88 -18.54
N ASP A 139 18.56 -26.55 -19.65
CA ASP A 139 19.38 -27.63 -20.25
C ASP A 139 20.80 -27.19 -20.71
N THR A 140 21.14 -25.89 -20.65
CA THR A 140 22.51 -25.39 -20.92
C THR A 140 23.33 -25.09 -19.67
N VAL A 141 22.76 -25.24 -18.47
CA VAL A 141 23.50 -25.13 -17.20
C VAL A 141 23.21 -26.38 -16.37
N GLU A 142 24.12 -27.36 -16.44
CA GLU A 142 24.10 -28.53 -15.57
C GLU A 142 24.18 -28.11 -14.09
N ILE A 143 23.04 -27.94 -13.44
CA ILE A 143 22.89 -28.12 -11.99
C ILE A 143 22.12 -29.42 -11.81
N LYS A 144 22.86 -30.50 -11.63
CA LYS A 144 22.36 -31.70 -10.98
C LYS A 144 22.09 -31.36 -9.52
N ASP A 145 20.86 -30.99 -9.20
CA ASP A 145 20.37 -31.09 -7.83
C ASP A 145 19.28 -32.18 -7.78
N GLU A 146 19.54 -33.14 -6.90
CA GLU A 146 18.69 -34.27 -6.56
C GLU A 146 17.38 -33.78 -5.93
N ALA A 147 16.28 -33.80 -6.69
CA ALA A 147 14.93 -33.73 -6.14
C ALA A 147 13.95 -34.47 -7.07
N THR A 148 14.13 -35.78 -7.22
CA THR A 148 12.96 -36.65 -7.39
C THR A 148 12.33 -36.81 -6.01
N GLU A 149 11.66 -35.76 -5.53
CA GLU A 149 10.66 -35.94 -4.48
C GLU A 149 9.55 -36.80 -5.10
N ASN A 150 9.16 -37.89 -4.42
CA ASN A 150 8.03 -38.68 -4.88
C ASN A 150 6.81 -37.76 -4.93
N GLU A 151 6.05 -37.76 -6.02
CA GLU A 151 4.85 -36.92 -6.17
C GLU A 151 3.87 -37.10 -4.99
N ASP A 152 3.90 -38.26 -4.33
CA ASP A 152 3.11 -38.61 -3.16
C ASP A 152 3.46 -37.83 -1.87
N ASP A 153 4.60 -37.13 -1.79
CA ASP A 153 5.07 -36.41 -0.59
C ASP A 153 4.85 -34.88 -0.65
N ILE A 154 4.39 -34.34 -1.78
CA ILE A 154 4.17 -32.89 -1.93
C ILE A 154 2.84 -32.52 -1.28
N LYS A 155 2.90 -31.86 -0.12
CA LYS A 155 1.71 -31.40 0.60
C LYS A 155 1.44 -29.92 0.35
N GLY A 156 0.27 -29.63 -0.22
CA GLY A 156 -0.20 -28.26 -0.44
C GLY A 156 0.64 -27.52 -1.48
N ILE A 157 0.80 -26.21 -1.30
CA ILE A 157 1.62 -25.35 -2.18
C ILE A 157 2.84 -24.85 -1.39
N PRO A 158 4.02 -25.47 -1.59
CA PRO A 158 5.25 -25.08 -0.91
C PRO A 158 5.61 -23.60 -1.13
N ASP A 159 6.18 -22.97 -0.10
CA ASP A 159 6.71 -21.61 -0.16
C ASP A 159 5.73 -20.55 -0.73
N PHE A 160 4.41 -20.77 -0.65
CA PHE A 160 3.37 -19.92 -1.24
C PHE A 160 3.52 -18.44 -0.85
N TRP A 161 3.59 -18.15 0.45
CA TRP A 161 3.72 -16.76 0.93
C TRP A 161 5.11 -16.18 0.68
N LEU A 162 6.19 -16.96 0.82
CA LEU A 162 7.53 -16.51 0.46
C LEU A 162 7.58 -16.09 -1.02
N THR A 163 6.99 -16.89 -1.89
CA THR A 163 6.89 -16.61 -3.33
C THR A 163 6.16 -15.28 -3.56
N ILE A 164 5.04 -15.03 -2.89
CA ILE A 164 4.34 -13.73 -2.97
C ILE A 164 5.25 -12.58 -2.51
N PHE A 165 5.92 -12.72 -1.37
CA PHE A 165 6.79 -11.67 -0.83
C PHE A 165 7.95 -11.33 -1.77
N LYS A 166 8.47 -12.30 -2.52
CA LYS A 166 9.55 -12.08 -3.48
C LYS A 166 9.09 -11.49 -4.81
N ASN A 167 7.81 -11.65 -5.18
CA ASN A 167 7.28 -11.23 -6.48
C ASN A 167 6.48 -9.92 -6.44
N VAL A 168 5.98 -9.50 -5.27
CA VAL A 168 5.34 -8.18 -5.13
C VAL A 168 6.42 -7.13 -4.88
N SER A 169 6.53 -6.15 -5.78
CA SER A 169 7.63 -5.17 -5.82
C SER A 169 7.92 -4.47 -4.49
N SER A 170 6.90 -3.96 -3.81
CA SER A 170 7.08 -3.27 -2.53
C SER A 170 7.47 -4.21 -1.39
N LEU A 171 7.12 -5.49 -1.46
CA LEU A 171 7.47 -6.48 -0.45
C LEU A 171 8.87 -7.04 -0.67
N SER A 172 9.27 -7.27 -1.91
CA SER A 172 10.55 -7.90 -2.24
C SER A 172 11.72 -7.03 -1.84
N GLU A 173 11.58 -5.71 -1.93
CA GLU A 173 12.57 -4.74 -1.43
C GLU A 173 12.78 -4.82 0.10
N MET A 174 11.81 -5.35 0.85
CA MET A 174 11.89 -5.48 2.31
C MET A 174 12.46 -6.83 2.76
N VAL A 175 12.48 -7.86 1.90
CA VAL A 175 12.92 -9.22 2.25
C VAL A 175 14.41 -9.36 2.03
N GLN A 176 15.15 -9.75 3.07
CA GLN A 176 16.57 -10.05 2.98
C GLN A 176 16.82 -11.57 2.91
N GLU A 177 18.00 -11.98 2.44
CA GLU A 177 18.35 -13.40 2.26
C GLU A 177 18.17 -14.23 3.55
N HIS A 178 18.41 -13.65 4.72
CA HIS A 178 18.25 -14.34 6.01
C HIS A 178 16.81 -14.45 6.49
N ASP A 179 15.88 -13.69 5.89
CA ASP A 179 14.45 -13.76 6.19
C ASP A 179 13.78 -14.90 5.42
N GLU A 180 14.30 -15.28 4.24
CA GLU A 180 13.67 -16.30 3.40
C GLU A 180 13.42 -17.62 4.13
N PRO A 181 14.41 -18.22 4.85
CA PRO A 181 14.19 -19.46 5.59
C PRO A 181 13.14 -19.35 6.69
N ILE A 182 12.91 -18.15 7.23
CA ILE A 182 11.86 -17.88 8.23
C ILE A 182 10.51 -17.81 7.54
N LEU A 183 10.42 -17.09 6.42
CA LEU A 183 9.21 -16.92 5.63
C LEU A 183 8.71 -18.22 4.98
N LYS A 184 9.58 -19.23 4.79
CA LYS A 184 9.13 -20.59 4.43
C LYS A 184 8.15 -21.20 5.45
N HIS A 185 8.22 -20.77 6.71
CA HIS A 185 7.31 -21.23 7.76
C HIS A 185 6.00 -20.44 7.81
N LEU A 186 5.86 -19.34 7.06
CA LEU A 186 4.64 -18.54 6.97
C LEU A 186 3.61 -19.29 6.12
N HIS A 187 2.50 -19.70 6.74
CA HIS A 187 1.46 -20.47 6.04
C HIS A 187 0.14 -19.71 5.86
N ASP A 188 -0.11 -18.65 6.63
CA ASP A 188 -1.27 -17.79 6.40
C ASP A 188 -1.04 -16.35 6.84
N ILE A 189 -1.75 -15.43 6.19
CA ILE A 189 -1.82 -14.02 6.57
C ILE A 189 -3.29 -13.63 6.61
N LYS A 190 -3.75 -13.19 7.78
CA LYS A 190 -5.13 -12.74 7.99
C LYS A 190 -5.17 -11.27 8.36
N VAL A 191 -6.27 -10.64 7.99
CA VAL A 191 -6.61 -9.30 8.45
C VAL A 191 -7.73 -9.41 9.49
N LYS A 192 -7.57 -8.75 10.62
CA LYS A 192 -8.63 -8.55 11.60
C LYS A 192 -8.98 -7.08 11.65
N PHE A 193 -10.11 -6.71 11.06
CA PHE A 193 -10.60 -5.35 11.11
C PHE A 193 -11.06 -4.96 12.52
N LEU A 194 -10.78 -3.71 12.87
CA LEU A 194 -11.27 -3.04 14.07
C LEU A 194 -12.37 -2.07 13.60
N PRO A 195 -13.66 -2.43 13.76
CA PRO A 195 -14.76 -1.76 13.08
C PRO A 195 -15.05 -0.35 13.62
N SER A 196 -14.90 -0.12 14.92
CA SER A 196 -14.98 1.24 15.49
C SER A 196 -14.33 1.33 16.88
N ASN A 197 -13.74 2.50 17.15
CA ASN A 197 -13.19 2.95 18.43
C ASN A 197 -12.13 2.03 19.12
N PRO A 198 -10.91 1.94 18.56
CA PRO A 198 -10.45 2.67 17.39
C PRO A 198 -10.75 1.93 16.09
N MET A 199 -10.97 2.71 15.02
CA MET A 199 -10.92 2.18 13.65
C MET A 199 -9.51 1.68 13.38
N GLY A 200 -9.37 0.60 12.61
CA GLY A 200 -8.06 0.04 12.31
C GLY A 200 -8.12 -1.37 11.77
N PHE A 201 -6.96 -2.01 11.72
CA PHE A 201 -6.85 -3.42 11.38
C PHE A 201 -5.58 -4.01 11.99
N ILE A 202 -5.59 -5.32 12.21
CA ILE A 202 -4.45 -6.10 12.66
C ILE A 202 -4.10 -7.08 11.55
N LEU A 203 -2.84 -7.07 11.12
CA LEU A 203 -2.28 -8.14 10.30
C LEU A 203 -1.78 -9.25 11.22
N GLU A 204 -2.22 -10.47 10.98
CA GLU A 204 -1.83 -11.68 11.71
C GLU A 204 -1.07 -12.60 10.76
N PHE A 205 0.20 -12.87 11.08
CA PHE A 205 1.10 -13.71 10.29
C PHE A 205 1.26 -15.05 11.02
N TYR A 206 0.77 -16.13 10.41
CA TYR A 206 0.71 -17.45 11.03
C TYR A 206 1.90 -18.30 10.61
N PHE A 207 2.68 -18.76 11.59
CA PHE A 207 3.86 -19.56 11.37
C PHE A 207 3.67 -20.99 11.85
N THR A 208 4.17 -21.94 11.07
CA THR A 208 4.37 -23.31 11.54
C THR A 208 5.46 -23.34 12.62
N PRO A 209 5.48 -24.37 13.49
CA PRO A 209 6.59 -24.56 14.42
C PRO A 209 7.94 -24.54 13.68
N ASN A 210 8.83 -23.64 14.07
CA ASN A 210 10.09 -23.38 13.37
C ASN A 210 11.25 -23.21 14.35
N GLU A 211 12.48 -23.17 13.86
CA GLU A 211 13.68 -23.07 14.71
C GLU A 211 14.06 -21.64 15.12
N TYR A 212 13.35 -20.61 14.66
CA TYR A 212 13.72 -19.20 14.82
C TYR A 212 13.07 -18.53 16.03
N PHE A 213 11.78 -18.74 16.24
CA PHE A 213 11.02 -18.19 17.37
C PHE A 213 9.94 -19.16 17.84
N SER A 214 9.34 -18.91 19.01
CA SER A 214 8.27 -19.74 19.56
C SER A 214 6.85 -19.25 19.24
N ASN A 215 6.69 -18.03 18.72
CA ASN A 215 5.38 -17.50 18.36
C ASN A 215 4.75 -18.33 17.23
N SER A 216 3.49 -18.70 17.39
CA SER A 216 2.67 -19.24 16.30
C SER A 216 2.06 -18.14 15.43
N VAL A 217 1.87 -16.94 15.98
CA VAL A 217 1.31 -15.78 15.29
C VAL A 217 2.12 -14.53 15.63
N LEU A 218 2.57 -13.81 14.62
CA LEU A 218 3.10 -12.46 14.75
C LEU A 218 2.03 -11.46 14.34
N THR A 219 1.93 -10.32 15.03
CA THR A 219 0.88 -9.33 14.77
C THR A 219 1.44 -7.93 14.53
N LYS A 220 0.78 -7.21 13.63
CA LYS A 220 1.00 -5.78 13.39
C LYS A 220 -0.34 -5.06 13.37
N GLU A 221 -0.60 -4.27 14.40
CA GLU A 221 -1.80 -3.47 14.59
C GLU A 221 -1.60 -2.07 14.03
N TYR A 222 -2.56 -1.61 13.24
CA TYR A 222 -2.66 -0.26 12.69
C TYR A 222 -3.94 0.40 13.18
N ILE A 223 -3.80 1.57 13.77
CA ILE A 223 -4.88 2.34 14.36
C ILE A 223 -5.09 3.59 13.50
N MET A 224 -6.32 3.73 13.02
CA MET A 224 -6.74 4.77 12.09
C MET A 224 -7.65 5.78 12.77
N LYS A 225 -7.55 7.03 12.31
CA LYS A 225 -8.50 8.10 12.63
C LYS A 225 -9.16 8.52 11.34
N CYS A 226 -10.46 8.80 11.41
CA CYS A 226 -11.28 9.24 10.28
C CYS A 226 -12.00 10.54 10.62
N THR A 227 -11.34 11.41 11.40
CA THR A 227 -11.88 12.68 11.84
C THR A 227 -10.97 13.82 11.39
N PRO A 228 -11.51 14.94 10.87
CA PRO A 228 -10.71 16.10 10.53
C PRO A 228 -9.95 16.64 11.75
N ASP A 229 -8.73 17.14 11.56
CA ASP A 229 -7.96 17.76 12.64
C ASP A 229 -8.66 19.06 13.12
N LYS A 230 -8.67 19.32 14.42
CA LYS A 230 -9.34 20.52 14.98
C LYS A 230 -8.61 21.81 14.62
N ASN A 231 -7.29 21.75 14.49
CA ASN A 231 -6.42 22.87 14.18
C ASN A 231 -6.21 23.02 12.67
N ASP A 232 -6.29 21.93 11.91
CA ASP A 232 -6.21 21.94 10.45
C ASP A 232 -7.25 21.00 9.79
N PRO A 233 -8.55 21.34 9.85
CA PRO A 233 -9.59 20.45 9.35
C PRO A 233 -9.56 20.27 7.83
N PHE A 234 -8.94 21.20 7.09
CA PHE A 234 -8.91 21.17 5.63
C PHE A 234 -7.77 20.32 5.07
N SER A 235 -6.92 19.75 5.92
CA SER A 235 -5.92 18.75 5.53
C SER A 235 -6.46 17.32 5.54
N PHE A 236 -7.78 17.14 5.74
CA PHE A 236 -8.39 15.82 5.79
C PHE A 236 -8.48 15.21 4.37
N GLU A 237 -7.77 14.10 4.16
CA GLU A 237 -7.74 13.36 2.88
C GLU A 237 -8.36 11.95 2.99
N GLY A 238 -9.01 11.65 4.11
CA GLY A 238 -9.60 10.34 4.41
C GLY A 238 -9.00 9.69 5.67
N PRO A 239 -9.21 8.37 5.86
CA PRO A 239 -8.65 7.64 6.99
C PRO A 239 -7.13 7.68 7.00
N GLU A 240 -6.55 8.03 8.15
CA GLU A 240 -5.10 8.11 8.33
C GLU A 240 -4.66 7.14 9.44
N ILE A 241 -3.63 6.34 9.16
CA ILE A 241 -2.92 5.56 10.20
C ILE A 241 -2.12 6.54 11.06
N TYR A 242 -2.54 6.74 12.30
CA TYR A 242 -1.85 7.64 13.23
C TYR A 242 -1.01 6.90 14.28
N LYS A 243 -1.21 5.60 14.42
CA LYS A 243 -0.46 4.76 15.36
C LYS A 243 -0.36 3.34 14.83
N CYS A 244 0.81 2.74 15.01
CA CYS A 244 1.00 1.31 14.79
C CYS A 244 1.65 0.65 16.01
N LYS A 245 1.39 -0.64 16.18
CA LYS A 245 1.93 -1.46 17.26
C LYS A 245 2.29 -2.84 16.72
N GLY A 246 3.55 -3.22 16.85
CA GLY A 246 3.99 -4.59 16.59
C GLY A 246 3.82 -5.51 17.81
N CYS A 247 4.12 -6.79 17.63
CA CYS A 247 4.29 -7.73 18.71
C CYS A 247 5.78 -7.97 19.04
N VAL A 248 6.04 -8.53 20.22
CA VAL A 248 7.37 -9.05 20.56
C VAL A 248 7.57 -10.37 19.82
N ILE A 249 8.74 -10.58 19.24
CA ILE A 249 9.15 -11.86 18.66
C ILE A 249 10.01 -12.59 19.70
N ASP A 250 9.57 -13.77 20.10
CA ASP A 250 10.22 -14.64 21.08
C ASP A 250 11.32 -15.47 20.40
N TRP A 251 12.38 -14.77 19.99
CA TRP A 251 13.52 -15.37 19.30
C TRP A 251 14.18 -16.48 20.13
N LYS A 252 14.42 -17.60 19.48
CA LYS A 252 15.26 -18.68 20.01
C LYS A 252 16.73 -18.24 20.01
N LYS A 253 17.51 -18.88 20.88
CA LYS A 253 18.91 -18.51 21.14
C LYS A 253 19.73 -18.46 19.84
N GLY A 254 20.29 -17.29 19.51
CA GLY A 254 21.17 -17.09 18.36
C GLY A 254 20.44 -17.03 17.01
N LYS A 255 19.10 -16.96 16.99
CA LYS A 255 18.29 -16.93 15.78
C LYS A 255 17.65 -15.57 15.49
N ASN A 256 17.92 -14.56 16.32
CA ASN A 256 17.44 -13.21 16.07
C ASN A 256 18.18 -12.57 14.89
N VAL A 257 17.53 -12.55 13.73
CA VAL A 257 18.08 -11.98 12.50
C VAL A 257 17.99 -10.44 12.45
N THR A 258 17.22 -9.81 13.35
CA THR A 258 17.04 -8.35 13.39
C THR A 258 18.23 -7.60 14.02
N ILE A 259 19.23 -8.33 14.55
CA ILE A 259 20.39 -7.76 15.23
C ILE A 259 21.70 -8.19 14.56
N LYS A 260 22.67 -7.27 14.48
CA LYS A 260 24.03 -7.58 14.02
C LYS A 260 24.91 -7.93 15.21
N THR A 261 25.28 -9.20 15.35
CA THR A 261 26.20 -9.63 16.41
C THR A 261 27.65 -9.27 16.06
N ILE A 262 28.27 -8.36 16.83
CA ILE A 262 29.67 -7.98 16.63
C ILE A 262 30.55 -8.75 17.64
N LYS A 263 31.34 -9.70 17.13
CA LYS A 263 32.36 -10.40 17.93
C LYS A 263 33.66 -9.60 17.93
N LYS A 264 34.04 -9.05 19.08
CA LYS A 264 35.32 -8.34 19.24
C LYS A 264 36.31 -9.26 19.94
N ASN A 265 37.36 -9.64 19.21
CA ASN A 265 38.47 -10.41 19.77
C ASN A 265 39.47 -9.45 20.43
N GLN A 266 39.57 -9.50 21.75
CA GLN A 266 40.54 -8.73 22.51
C GLN A 266 41.71 -9.65 22.90
N LYS A 267 42.90 -9.35 22.37
CA LYS A 267 44.13 -10.08 22.70
C LYS A 267 44.80 -9.43 23.91
N HIS A 268 45.04 -10.22 24.95
CA HIS A 268 45.73 -9.74 26.16
C HIS A 268 47.22 -9.53 25.87
N LYS A 269 47.70 -8.28 25.97
CA LYS A 269 49.05 -7.87 25.53
C LYS A 269 50.21 -8.64 26.19
N SER A 270 50.05 -9.16 27.40
CA SER A 270 51.14 -9.87 28.12
C SER A 270 51.04 -11.40 28.15
N ARG A 271 49.87 -11.99 27.88
CA ARG A 271 49.61 -13.44 28.05
C ARG A 271 49.31 -14.16 26.75
N GLY A 272 49.19 -13.45 25.63
CA GLY A 272 48.87 -14.04 24.31
C GLY A 272 47.44 -14.59 24.17
N SER A 273 46.76 -14.85 25.28
CA SER A 273 45.37 -15.34 25.33
C SER A 273 44.40 -14.37 24.65
N MET A 274 43.54 -14.92 23.80
CA MET A 274 42.51 -14.20 23.06
C MET A 274 41.17 -14.41 23.76
N ARG A 275 40.50 -13.32 24.15
CA ARG A 275 39.13 -13.36 24.68
C ARG A 275 38.19 -12.81 23.62
N THR A 276 37.22 -13.62 23.22
CA THR A 276 36.11 -13.18 22.36
C THR A 276 35.02 -12.62 23.25
N SER A 277 34.74 -11.33 23.13
CA SER A 277 33.56 -10.70 23.73
C SER A 277 32.51 -10.54 22.65
N THR A 278 31.33 -11.11 22.87
CA THR A 278 30.17 -10.97 21.98
C THR A 278 29.25 -9.91 22.58
N ASN A 279 29.07 -8.80 21.86
CA ASN A 279 28.02 -7.83 22.19
C ASN A 279 26.83 -8.10 21.27
N TRP A 280 25.64 -8.15 21.87
CA TRP A 280 24.35 -8.32 21.18
C TRP A 280 23.77 -6.96 20.79
#